data_AF-A0AAW4YCZ0-F1
#
_entry.id   AF-A0AAW4YCZ0-F1
#
_cell.length_a   1.000
_cell.length_b   1.000
_cell.length_c   1.000
_cell.angle_alpha   90.00
_cell.angle_beta   90.00
_cell.angle_gamma   90.00
#
_symmetry.space_group_name_H-M   'P 1'
#
loop_
_entity.id
_entity.type
_entity.pdbx_description
1 polymer ?
#
loop_
_entity_poly.entity_id
_entity_poly.type
_entity_poly.pdbx_seq_one_letter_code
_entity_poly.pdbx_strand_id
1 'polypeptide(L)'
;SAIKYARENNVPFFGICLGMQLATVEFSRNVLGLEGAHSAELDPATPYPIIDLLPEQKDIEDLGGTLRLGLYPCSIKEGTLAQDVYGKAEIEERHRH
;
A
#
# COMPACT_ATOMS: atom_id res chain seq x y z
N SER A 1 -12.52 5.59 10.58
CA SER A 1 -11.18 5.05 10.83
C SER A 1 -10.23 6.21 11.13
N ALA A 2 -9.09 5.96 11.79
CA ALA A 2 -8.09 7.02 12.06
C ALA A 2 -7.57 7.67 10.77
N ILE A 3 -7.39 6.88 9.71
CA ILE A 3 -6.96 7.35 8.38
C ILE A 3 -7.99 8.31 7.77
N LYS A 4 -9.29 7.95 7.82
CA LYS A 4 -10.38 8.81 7.35
C LYS A 4 -10.37 10.15 8.06
N TYR A 5 -10.24 10.12 9.39
CA TYR A 5 -10.17 11.34 10.18
C TYR A 5 -8.98 12.22 9.75
N ALA A 6 -7.79 11.63 9.60
CA ALA A 6 -6.61 12.37 9.19
C ALA A 6 -6.78 13.02 7.80
N ARG A 7 -7.31 12.27 6.82
CA ARG A 7 -7.61 12.76 5.47
C ARG A 7 -8.64 13.90 5.48
N GLU A 8 -9.74 13.75 6.22
CA GLU A 8 -10.83 14.72 6.22
C GLU A 8 -10.51 16.00 6.99
N ASN A 9 -9.58 15.94 7.94
CA ASN A 9 -9.20 17.07 8.79
C ASN A 9 -7.82 17.65 8.44
N ASN A 10 -7.24 17.28 7.30
CA ASN A 10 -5.91 17.71 6.85
C ASN A 10 -4.81 17.52 7.92
N VAL A 11 -4.90 16.43 8.67
CA VAL A 11 -3.86 16.05 9.64
C VAL A 11 -2.77 15.29 8.87
N PRO A 12 -1.48 15.68 8.99
CA PRO A 12 -0.39 14.93 8.35
C PRO A 12 -0.43 13.45 8.73
N PHE A 13 -0.33 12.58 7.72
CA PHE A 13 -0.41 11.13 7.87
C PHE A 13 0.77 10.46 7.17
N PHE A 14 1.42 9.52 7.85
CA PHE A 14 2.48 8.70 7.28
C PHE A 14 2.18 7.22 7.54
N GLY A 15 1.72 6.52 6.50
CA GLY A 15 1.39 5.09 6.56
C GLY A 15 2.59 4.23 6.20
N ILE A 16 3.00 3.34 7.10
CA ILE A 16 4.12 2.41 6.88
C ILE A 16 3.57 0.98 6.79
N CYS A 17 4.06 0.19 5.81
CA CYS A 17 3.68 -1.21 5.62
C CYS A 17 2.15 -1.38 5.53
N LEU A 18 1.53 -2.14 6.43
CA LEU A 18 0.07 -2.30 6.51
C LEU A 18 -0.68 -0.96 6.62
N GLY A 19 -0.07 0.06 7.22
CA GLY A 19 -0.65 1.41 7.28
C GLY A 19 -0.83 2.05 5.89
N MET A 20 0.09 1.78 4.95
CA MET A 20 -0.03 2.22 3.56
C MET A 20 -1.13 1.45 2.83
N GLN A 21 -1.19 0.12 3.02
CA GLN A 21 -2.26 -0.72 2.46
C GLN A 21 -3.65 -0.26 2.91
N LEU A 22 -3.83 0.00 4.22
CA LEU A 22 -5.09 0.47 4.78
C LEU A 22 -5.45 1.89 4.32
N ALA A 23 -4.46 2.72 4.00
CA ALA A 23 -4.72 4.04 3.43
C ALA A 23 -5.34 3.96 2.04
N THR A 24 -4.82 3.06 1.19
CA THR A 24 -5.38 2.79 -0.14
C THR A 24 -6.80 2.24 -0.04
N VAL A 25 -7.06 1.33 0.91
CA VAL A 25 -8.40 0.79 1.18
C VAL A 25 -9.36 1.88 1.66
N GLU A 26 -8.94 2.74 2.59
CA GLU A 26 -9.77 3.85 3.09
C GLU A 26 -10.17 4.80 1.97
N PHE A 27 -9.20 5.18 1.13
CA PHE A 27 -9.43 6.08 0.01
C PHE A 27 -10.38 5.47 -1.02
N SER A 28 -10.20 4.19 -1.35
CA SER A 28 -11.05 3.46 -2.30
C SER A 28 -12.51 3.38 -1.83
N ARG A 29 -12.73 3.11 -0.53
CA ARG A 29 -14.09 3.05 0.04
C ARG A 29 -14.76 4.42 0.11
N ASN A 30 -14.05 5.42 0.63
CA ASN A 30 -14.68 6.68 1.04
C ASN A 30 -14.64 7.76 -0.04
N VAL A 31 -13.59 7.78 -0.87
CA VAL A 31 -13.42 8.80 -1.91
C VAL A 31 -13.87 8.29 -3.27
N LEU A 32 -13.52 7.05 -3.62
CA LEU A 32 -13.94 6.45 -4.90
C LEU A 32 -15.33 5.77 -4.83
N GLY A 33 -15.90 5.59 -3.64
CA GLY A 33 -17.22 5.00 -3.46
C GLY A 33 -17.27 3.48 -3.69
N LEU A 34 -16.13 2.79 -3.67
CA LEU A 34 -16.06 1.33 -3.82
C LEU A 34 -16.43 0.65 -2.50
N GLU A 35 -17.72 0.61 -2.19
CA GLU A 35 -18.22 -0.05 -0.99
C GLU A 35 -17.80 -1.52 -0.94
N GLY A 36 -17.19 -1.93 0.18
CA GLY A 36 -16.65 -3.28 0.34
C GLY A 36 -15.20 -3.48 -0.10
N ALA A 37 -14.55 -2.49 -0.72
CA ALA A 37 -13.14 -2.60 -1.15
C ALA A 37 -12.21 -2.99 0.00
N HIS A 38 -11.36 -4.01 -0.15
CA HIS A 38 -10.47 -4.50 0.93
C HIS A 38 -9.15 -5.03 0.37
N SER A 39 -8.23 -5.38 1.27
CA SER A 39 -7.19 -6.39 0.99
C SER A 39 -7.82 -7.77 0.88
N ALA A 40 -7.54 -8.49 -0.22
CA ALA A 40 -7.93 -9.88 -0.42
C ALA A 40 -7.27 -10.83 0.59
N GLU A 41 -6.11 -10.45 1.14
CA GLU A 41 -5.42 -11.21 2.19
C GLU A 41 -6.23 -11.23 3.50
N LEU A 42 -6.92 -10.12 3.82
CA LEU A 42 -7.69 -9.97 5.06
C LEU A 42 -9.18 -10.27 4.87
N ASP A 43 -9.72 -9.99 3.68
CA ASP A 43 -11.10 -10.26 3.30
C ASP A 43 -11.14 -10.83 1.87
N PRO A 44 -10.99 -12.16 1.72
CA PRO A 44 -10.99 -12.82 0.41
C PRO A 44 -12.32 -12.68 -0.35
N ALA A 45 -13.41 -12.32 0.34
CA ALA A 45 -14.74 -12.14 -0.26
C ALA A 45 -14.99 -10.71 -0.75
N THR A 46 -14.00 -9.81 -0.61
CA THR A 46 -14.16 -8.42 -1.03
C THR A 46 -14.53 -8.33 -2.52
N PRO A 47 -15.56 -7.55 -2.87
CA PRO A 47 -15.89 -7.32 -4.29
C PRO A 47 -14.83 -6.46 -5.00
N TYR A 48 -13.95 -5.78 -4.26
CA TYR A 48 -12.89 -4.93 -4.83
C TYR A 48 -11.55 -5.17 -4.09
N PRO A 49 -10.71 -6.11 -4.57
CA PRO A 49 -9.42 -6.42 -3.96
C PRO A 49 -8.36 -5.37 -4.31
N ILE A 50 -8.30 -4.30 -3.51
CA ILE A 50 -7.38 -3.17 -3.72
C ILE A 50 -5.93 -3.54 -3.39
N ILE A 51 -5.77 -4.44 -2.43
CA ILE A 51 -4.49 -5.07 -2.10
C ILE A 51 -4.69 -6.57 -2.31
N ASP A 52 -3.80 -7.17 -3.08
CA ASP A 52 -3.86 -8.60 -3.41
C ASP A 52 -2.42 -9.13 -3.53
N LEU A 53 -2.29 -10.44 -3.46
CA LEU A 53 -1.04 -11.12 -3.81
C LEU A 53 -0.76 -10.94 -5.29
N LEU A 54 0.52 -10.85 -5.64
CA LEU A 54 0.91 -10.85 -7.05
C LEU A 54 0.47 -12.19 -7.68
N PRO A 55 0.04 -12.21 -8.95
CA PRO A 55 -0.43 -13.42 -9.62
C PRO A 55 0.51 -14.62 -9.46
N GLU A 56 1.82 -14.37 -9.48
CA GLU A 56 2.88 -15.38 -9.34
C GLU A 56 2.95 -16.00 -7.94
N GLN A 57 2.34 -15.37 -6.94
CA GLN A 57 2.32 -15.82 -5.55
C GLN A 57 1.04 -16.60 -5.19
N LYS A 58 0.03 -16.63 -6.07
CA LYS A 58 -1.30 -17.20 -5.76
C LYS A 58 -1.30 -18.73 -5.63
N ASP A 59 -0.39 -19.42 -6.30
CA ASP A 59 -0.28 -20.89 -6.29
C ASP A 59 0.78 -21.40 -5.28
N ILE A 60 1.38 -20.50 -4.48
CA ILE A 60 2.42 -20.86 -3.52
C ILE A 60 1.78 -21.14 -2.15
N GLU A 61 1.79 -22.41 -1.73
CA GLU A 61 1.21 -22.86 -0.45
C GLU A 61 1.96 -22.30 0.79
N ASP A 62 3.24 -21.95 0.64
CA ASP A 62 4.08 -21.38 1.71
C ASP A 62 4.40 -19.90 1.43
N LEU A 63 3.42 -19.03 1.69
CA LEU A 63 3.51 -17.58 1.46
C LEU A 63 4.68 -16.92 2.20
N GLY A 64 5.22 -17.55 3.26
CA GLY A 64 6.40 -17.06 3.99
C GLY A 64 7.65 -16.90 3.10
N GLY A 65 7.76 -17.68 2.02
CA GLY A 65 8.85 -17.61 1.04
C GLY A 65 8.65 -16.58 -0.08
N THR A 66 7.47 -15.96 -0.16
CA THR A 66 7.12 -15.01 -1.22
C THR A 66 7.30 -13.55 -0.81
N LEU A 67 7.64 -13.31 0.46
CA LEU A 67 7.85 -11.99 1.02
C LEU A 67 8.93 -11.23 0.26
N ARG A 68 8.62 -9.99 -0.11
CA ARG A 68 9.60 -9.05 -0.62
C ARG A 68 10.52 -8.67 0.54
N LEU A 69 11.73 -9.21 0.55
CA LEU A 69 12.69 -9.06 1.64
C LEU A 69 14.01 -8.47 1.18
N GLY A 70 14.47 -7.42 1.87
CA GLY A 70 15.79 -6.83 1.62
C GLY A 70 15.70 -5.52 0.85
N LEU A 71 16.81 -5.11 0.24
CA LEU A 71 16.89 -3.86 -0.51
C LEU A 71 16.20 -4.01 -1.86
N TYR A 72 15.32 -3.08 -2.18
CA TYR A 72 14.65 -2.99 -3.47
C TYR A 72 14.85 -1.62 -4.08
N PRO A 73 15.17 -1.55 -5.39
CA PRO A 73 15.24 -0.29 -6.11
C PRO A 73 13.84 0.31 -6.27
N CYS A 74 13.75 1.61 -6.03
CA CYS A 74 12.54 2.39 -6.19
C CYS A 74 12.86 3.64 -7.03
N SER A 75 12.23 3.72 -8.21
CA SER A 75 12.26 4.92 -9.03
C SER A 75 11.19 5.90 -8.56
N ILE A 76 11.61 7.07 -8.09
CA ILE A 76 10.74 8.13 -7.60
C ILE A 76 10.24 8.95 -8.78
N LYS A 77 8.92 9.08 -8.87
CA LYS A 77 8.27 9.91 -9.88
C LYS A 77 8.61 11.39 -9.68
N GLU A 78 8.99 12.05 -10.77
CA GLU A 78 9.28 13.48 -10.80
C GLU A 78 8.06 14.34 -10.39
N GLY A 79 8.33 15.45 -9.69
CA GLY A 79 7.33 16.40 -9.21
C GLY A 79 6.50 15.91 -8.02
N THR A 80 6.95 14.86 -7.32
CA THR A 80 6.29 14.35 -6.11
C THR A 80 7.00 14.83 -4.84
N LEU A 81 6.25 14.91 -3.73
CA LEU A 81 6.84 15.19 -2.41
C LEU A 81 7.97 14.22 -2.04
N ALA A 82 7.88 12.96 -2.50
CA ALA A 82 8.94 11.97 -2.30
C ALA A 82 10.25 12.41 -2.98
N GLN A 83 10.20 13.00 -4.18
CA GLN A 83 11.39 13.50 -4.86
C GLN A 83 12.05 14.64 -4.06
N ASP A 84 11.25 15.55 -3.54
CA ASP A 84 11.74 16.68 -2.75
C ASP A 84 12.40 16.22 -1.44
N VAL A 85 11.84 15.20 -0.79
CA VAL A 85 12.38 14.65 0.47
C VAL A 85 13.67 13.86 0.23
N TYR A 86 13.71 13.00 -0.80
CA TYR A 86 14.88 12.14 -1.05
C TYR A 86 16.01 12.85 -1.81
N GLY A 87 15.70 13.88 -2.60
CA GLY A 87 16.67 14.60 -3.43
C GLY A 87 17.31 13.75 -4.54
N LYS A 88 16.74 12.59 -4.86
CA LYS A 88 17.23 11.62 -5.84
C LYS A 88 16.06 11.01 -6.62
N ALA A 89 16.29 10.63 -7.86
CA ALA A 89 15.30 9.92 -8.68
C ALA A 89 15.30 8.41 -8.42
N GLU A 90 16.46 7.82 -8.11
CA GLU A 90 16.61 6.40 -7.82
C GLU A 90 17.09 6.22 -6.38
N ILE A 91 16.37 5.41 -5.61
CA ILE A 91 16.70 5.07 -4.22
C ILE A 91 16.61 3.56 -4.01
N GLU A 92 17.16 3.10 -2.89
CA GLU A 92 17.00 1.72 -2.43
C GLU A 92 16.42 1.74 -1.02
N GLU A 93 15.33 1.01 -0.80
CA GLU A 93 14.70 0.89 0.50
C GLU A 93 14.61 -0.56 0.94
N ARG A 94 14.52 -0.78 2.25
CA ARG A 94 14.38 -2.13 2.80
C ARG A 94 12.91 -2.51 2.90
N HIS A 95 12.55 -3.63 2.28
CA HIS A 95 11.21 -4.18 2.28
C HIS A 95 11.14 -5.42 3.18
N ARG A 96 9.97 -5.59 3.81
CA ARG A 96 9.58 -6.76 4.59
C ARG A 96 8.05 -6.85 4.61
N HIS A 97 7.48 -7.29 3.50
CA HIS A 97 6.04 -7.49 3.32
C HIS A 97 5.77 -8.52 2.24
#